data_AF-A0A060X4F7-F1
#
_entry.id   AF-A0A060X4F7-F1
#
_cell.length_a   1.000
_cell.length_b   1.000
_cell.length_c   1.000
_cell.angle_alpha   90.00
_cell.angle_beta   90.00
_cell.angle_gamma   90.00
#
_symmetry.space_group_name_H-M   'P 1'
#
loop_
_entity.id
_entity.type
_entity.pdbx_description
1 polymer ?
#
loop_
_entity_poly.entity_id
_entity_poly.type
_entity_poly.pdbx_seq_one_letter_code
_entity_poly.pdbx_strand_id
1 'polypeptide(L)'
;MNWLRRDHSASKEDYMDRLDHLRKQCGPHVAAVAKDSVEGICTKIYHISAEYVRRIHQAHQALLKDCNVSDPEAADVQDRLVYCYPIRLALPSPAQPRVELHFENDIACLRYKGEMVKVNRSYFTKLELLYRYSSIDDPRFEKFLSRVWCLIKRYLVMFGAGVNEGTGLQGALPVPVFEALNKQFGVTFECFASPLNSYFKQFCSAFPDTDGFFGSRGPFLNFSPASGSFEANPPFSEELMDAMVTHFEKLLEKSSEPLSFIIFVPEWRDPLTPALHRMETSAFLRHQMSVPAFEHEYRSGSQHICKKEEMYYKAVHGTVIIFLQNAAGFAKWEPTPERIQELLAAYQVSRRALGSPGPSSAPTTLSPASAGGSGDKDSIAAKTAPERSASLDTSPARQDNSSSSNPVGKTTPPSETASV
;
A
#
# COMPACT_ATOMS: atom_id res chain seq x y z
N MET A 1 -13.48 -14.65 -38.38
CA MET A 1 -12.73 -14.32 -39.62
C MET A 1 -13.61 -14.00 -40.82
N ASN A 2 -14.57 -14.85 -41.21
CA ASN A 2 -15.43 -14.54 -42.38
C ASN A 2 -16.26 -13.27 -42.21
N TRP A 3 -16.78 -13.00 -41.01
CA TRP A 3 -17.51 -11.77 -40.71
C TRP A 3 -16.65 -10.50 -40.91
N LEU A 4 -15.43 -10.49 -40.35
CA LEU A 4 -14.45 -9.40 -40.54
C LEU A 4 -14.11 -9.11 -42.01
N ARG A 5 -14.21 -10.13 -42.89
CA ARG A 5 -13.94 -9.99 -44.33
C ARG A 5 -15.15 -9.51 -45.13
N ARG A 6 -16.36 -9.59 -44.58
CA ARG A 6 -17.62 -9.30 -45.29
C ARG A 6 -18.20 -7.96 -44.91
N ASP A 7 -18.06 -7.56 -43.65
CA ASP A 7 -18.63 -6.33 -43.14
C ASP A 7 -17.55 -5.25 -43.02
N HIS A 8 -17.61 -4.26 -43.92
CA HIS A 8 -16.69 -3.12 -43.94
C HIS A 8 -17.21 -1.92 -43.16
N SER A 9 -18.40 -2.02 -42.57
CA SER A 9 -19.11 -0.93 -41.88
C SER A 9 -19.25 -1.12 -40.37
N ALA A 10 -18.69 -2.20 -39.82
CA ALA A 10 -18.80 -2.50 -38.39
C ALA A 10 -18.22 -1.37 -37.51
N SER A 11 -19.00 -0.96 -36.52
CA SER A 11 -18.62 0.01 -35.50
C SER A 11 -17.68 -0.59 -34.46
N LYS A 12 -17.13 0.25 -33.57
CA LYS A 12 -16.29 -0.22 -32.44
C LYS A 12 -17.09 -1.15 -31.52
N GLU A 13 -18.35 -0.80 -31.27
CA GLU A 13 -19.29 -1.53 -30.43
C GLU A 13 -19.54 -2.93 -31.01
N ASP A 14 -19.74 -3.05 -32.33
CA ASP A 14 -19.92 -4.34 -32.99
C ASP A 14 -18.71 -5.27 -32.80
N TYR A 15 -17.48 -4.71 -32.85
CA TYR A 15 -16.27 -5.49 -32.57
C TYR A 15 -16.19 -5.95 -31.12
N MET A 16 -16.57 -5.10 -30.16
CA MET A 16 -16.57 -5.44 -28.73
C MET A 16 -17.60 -6.54 -28.41
N ASP A 17 -18.82 -6.41 -28.93
CA ASP A 17 -19.88 -7.41 -28.76
C ASP A 17 -19.49 -8.75 -29.40
N ARG A 18 -18.86 -8.71 -30.59
CA ARG A 18 -18.39 -9.92 -31.25
C ARG A 18 -17.24 -10.58 -30.50
N LEU A 19 -16.35 -9.80 -29.90
CA LEU A 19 -15.27 -10.31 -29.05
C LEU A 19 -15.84 -10.99 -27.80
N ASP A 20 -16.79 -10.36 -27.10
CA ASP A 20 -17.43 -10.95 -25.92
C ASP A 20 -18.18 -12.24 -26.27
N HIS A 21 -18.95 -12.22 -27.37
CA HIS A 21 -19.61 -13.42 -27.89
C HIS A 21 -18.61 -14.55 -28.18
N LEU A 22 -17.52 -14.25 -28.89
CA LEU A 22 -16.48 -15.24 -29.19
C LEU A 22 -15.79 -15.74 -27.92
N ARG A 23 -15.49 -14.87 -26.96
CA ARG A 23 -14.90 -15.22 -25.66
C ARG A 23 -15.82 -16.16 -24.87
N LYS A 24 -17.13 -15.90 -24.85
CA LYS A 24 -18.12 -16.76 -24.17
C LYS A 24 -18.22 -18.14 -24.82
N GLN A 25 -18.20 -18.21 -26.15
CA GLN A 25 -18.29 -19.49 -26.87
C GLN A 25 -16.98 -20.29 -26.78
N CYS A 26 -15.82 -19.66 -27.00
CA CYS A 26 -14.53 -20.35 -27.00
C CYS A 26 -13.91 -20.52 -25.61
N GLY A 27 -14.28 -19.69 -24.64
CA GLY A 27 -13.67 -19.60 -23.31
C GLY A 27 -13.58 -20.95 -22.59
N PRO A 28 -14.68 -21.70 -22.41
CA PRO A 28 -14.64 -23.01 -21.77
C PRO A 28 -13.74 -24.03 -22.48
N HIS A 29 -13.71 -24.00 -23.81
CA HIS A 29 -12.86 -24.90 -24.61
C HIS A 29 -11.37 -24.55 -24.48
N VAL A 30 -11.02 -23.27 -24.56
CA VAL A 30 -9.64 -22.80 -24.40
C VAL A 30 -9.16 -23.06 -22.97
N ALA A 31 -10.00 -22.80 -21.97
CA ALA A 31 -9.69 -23.07 -20.56
C ALA A 31 -9.42 -24.56 -20.32
N ALA A 32 -10.24 -25.46 -20.87
CA ALA A 32 -10.04 -26.90 -20.75
C ALA A 32 -8.71 -27.36 -21.38
N VAL A 33 -8.34 -26.82 -22.55
CA VAL A 33 -7.08 -27.16 -23.23
C VAL A 33 -5.86 -26.61 -22.49
N ALA A 34 -5.96 -25.41 -21.92
CA ALA A 34 -4.84 -24.76 -21.24
C ALA A 34 -4.66 -25.19 -19.78
N LYS A 35 -5.68 -25.84 -19.19
CA LYS A 35 -5.76 -26.16 -17.75
C LYS A 35 -4.48 -26.78 -17.19
N ASP A 36 -4.06 -27.92 -17.73
CA ASP A 36 -2.91 -28.68 -17.19
C ASP A 36 -1.59 -27.89 -17.29
N SER A 37 -1.45 -27.08 -18.34
CA SER A 37 -0.28 -26.20 -18.50
C SER A 37 -0.26 -25.09 -17.44
N VAL A 38 -1.40 -24.44 -17.19
CA VAL A 38 -1.53 -23.39 -16.18
C VAL A 38 -1.34 -23.97 -14.78
N GLU A 39 -1.95 -25.11 -14.46
CA GLU A 39 -1.74 -25.82 -13.19
C GLU A 39 -0.28 -26.24 -13.01
N GLY A 40 0.38 -26.66 -14.10
CA GLY A 40 1.81 -26.95 -14.12
C GLY A 40 2.67 -25.73 -13.78
N ILE A 41 2.34 -24.54 -14.30
CA ILE A 41 3.01 -23.28 -13.95
C ILE A 41 2.84 -22.97 -12.45
N CYS A 42 1.61 -23.00 -11.94
CA CYS A 42 1.29 -22.76 -10.53
C CYS A 42 2.02 -23.75 -9.60
N THR A 43 2.01 -25.03 -9.95
CA THR A 43 2.67 -26.08 -9.18
C THR A 43 4.19 -25.92 -9.20
N LYS A 44 4.76 -25.59 -10.36
CA LYS A 44 6.21 -25.40 -10.50
C LYS A 44 6.71 -24.21 -9.69
N ILE A 45 6.02 -23.06 -9.75
CA ILE A 45 6.44 -21.87 -8.99
C ILE A 45 6.35 -22.10 -7.48
N TYR A 46 5.33 -22.84 -7.01
CA TYR A 46 5.21 -23.25 -5.62
C TYR A 46 6.41 -24.10 -5.16
N HIS A 47 6.78 -25.14 -5.92
CA HIS A 47 7.90 -26.01 -5.53
C HIS A 47 9.25 -25.30 -5.56
N ILE A 48 9.47 -24.39 -6.53
CA ILE A 48 10.67 -23.54 -6.56
C ILE A 48 10.72 -22.65 -5.31
N SER A 49 9.59 -22.04 -4.93
CA SER A 49 9.47 -21.24 -3.71
C SER A 49 9.79 -22.07 -2.46
N ALA A 50 9.22 -23.28 -2.33
CA ALA A 50 9.49 -24.19 -1.22
C ALA A 50 10.98 -24.57 -1.12
N GLU A 51 11.67 -24.74 -2.26
CA GLU A 51 13.11 -24.96 -2.29
C GLU A 51 13.89 -23.76 -1.76
N TYR A 52 13.52 -22.55 -2.19
CA TYR A 52 14.14 -21.32 -1.70
C TYR A 52 13.89 -21.10 -0.21
N VAL A 53 12.69 -21.37 0.30
CA VAL A 53 12.38 -21.33 1.73
C VAL A 53 13.30 -22.26 2.51
N ARG A 54 13.52 -23.49 2.04
CA ARG A 54 14.43 -24.45 2.69
C ARG A 54 15.86 -23.90 2.75
N ARG A 55 16.35 -23.32 1.66
CA ARG A 55 17.70 -22.73 1.58
C ARG A 55 17.85 -21.53 2.52
N ILE A 56 16.85 -20.65 2.56
CA ILE A 56 16.83 -19.50 3.48
C ILE A 56 16.82 -19.97 4.93
N HIS A 57 16.00 -20.97 5.26
CA HIS A 57 15.92 -21.54 6.60
C HIS A 57 17.27 -22.13 7.05
N GLN A 58 17.91 -22.95 6.21
CA GLN A 58 19.22 -23.54 6.50
C GLN A 58 20.30 -22.46 6.70
N ALA A 59 20.33 -21.43 5.85
CA ALA A 59 21.26 -20.32 5.99
C ALA A 59 21.03 -19.53 7.30
N HIS A 60 19.76 -19.32 7.68
CA HIS A 60 19.42 -18.64 8.93
C HIS A 60 19.80 -19.49 10.15
N GLN A 61 19.54 -20.80 10.13
CA GLN A 61 19.97 -21.71 11.20
C GLN A 61 21.49 -21.75 11.37
N ALA A 62 22.24 -21.78 10.25
CA ALA A 62 23.70 -21.71 10.29
C ALA A 62 24.17 -20.40 10.94
N LEU A 63 23.58 -19.26 10.56
CA LEU A 63 23.89 -17.97 11.16
C LEU A 63 23.61 -17.93 12.66
N LEU A 64 22.45 -18.44 13.11
CA LEU A 64 22.09 -18.49 14.53
C LEU A 64 23.07 -19.36 15.31
N LYS A 65 23.47 -20.51 14.75
CA LYS A 65 24.47 -21.40 15.33
C LYS A 65 25.83 -20.72 15.46
N ASP A 66 26.28 -20.02 14.43
CA ASP A 66 27.55 -19.27 14.43
C ASP A 66 27.54 -18.13 15.48
N CYS A 67 26.36 -17.59 15.78
CA CYS A 67 26.16 -16.58 16.83
C CYS A 67 25.93 -17.17 18.23
N ASN A 68 26.02 -18.49 18.40
CA ASN A 68 25.72 -19.20 19.65
C ASN A 68 24.31 -18.90 20.20
N VAL A 69 23.33 -18.66 19.32
CA VAL A 69 21.93 -18.51 19.72
C VAL A 69 21.33 -19.89 19.96
N SER A 70 20.87 -20.14 21.18
CA SER A 70 20.22 -21.40 21.57
C SER A 70 18.69 -21.27 21.55
N ASP A 71 18.01 -22.41 21.48
CA ASP A 71 16.56 -22.45 21.55
C ASP A 71 16.05 -21.91 22.90
N PRO A 72 14.90 -21.21 22.90
CA PRO A 72 14.35 -20.64 24.11
C PRO A 72 13.78 -21.74 25.01
N GLU A 73 13.86 -21.53 26.32
CA GLU A 73 13.14 -22.38 27.27
C GLU A 73 11.63 -22.21 27.10
N ALA A 74 10.87 -23.28 27.38
CA ALA A 74 9.42 -23.22 27.34
C ALA A 74 8.92 -22.22 28.38
N ALA A 75 8.17 -21.21 27.92
CA ALA A 75 7.55 -20.23 28.81
C ALA A 75 6.30 -20.83 29.47
N ASP A 76 6.18 -20.66 30.79
CA ASP A 76 4.92 -20.88 31.49
C ASP A 76 3.97 -19.72 31.19
N VAL A 77 2.80 -20.02 30.61
CA VAL A 77 1.82 -19.03 30.17
C VAL A 77 0.59 -19.13 31.05
N GLN A 78 0.26 -18.00 31.69
CA GLN A 78 -0.98 -17.87 32.46
C GLN A 78 -2.09 -17.30 31.57
N ASP A 79 -3.28 -17.88 31.68
CA ASP A 79 -4.48 -17.35 31.03
C ASP A 79 -4.90 -16.04 31.70
N ARG A 80 -4.62 -14.93 31.02
CA ARG A 80 -5.05 -13.59 31.44
C ARG A 80 -5.30 -12.70 30.24
N LEU A 81 -6.31 -11.83 30.37
CA LEU A 81 -6.55 -10.77 29.39
C LEU A 81 -5.59 -9.61 29.66
N VAL A 82 -4.92 -9.16 28.62
CA VAL A 82 -4.00 -8.01 28.65
C VAL A 82 -4.26 -7.11 27.46
N TYR A 83 -3.90 -5.84 27.57
CA TYR A 83 -3.80 -4.98 26.39
C TYR A 83 -2.76 -5.55 25.42
N CYS A 84 -3.05 -5.47 24.11
CA CYS A 84 -2.17 -6.02 23.11
C CYS A 84 -0.79 -5.33 23.13
N TYR A 85 0.24 -6.12 22.90
CA TYR A 85 1.62 -5.65 22.76
C TYR A 85 2.20 -6.16 21.44
N PRO A 86 3.27 -5.53 20.92
CA PRO A 86 3.90 -6.00 19.68
C PRO A 86 4.39 -7.44 19.82
N ILE A 87 4.27 -8.22 18.74
CA ILE A 87 4.69 -9.62 18.75
C ILE A 87 6.16 -9.75 19.13
N ARG A 88 6.47 -10.79 19.92
CA ARG A 88 7.82 -11.05 20.41
C ARG A 88 8.38 -12.29 19.74
N LEU A 89 9.65 -12.22 19.36
CA LEU A 89 10.38 -13.39 18.88
C LEU A 89 10.93 -14.14 20.09
N ALA A 90 10.73 -15.46 20.11
CA ALA A 90 11.20 -16.29 21.21
C ALA A 90 12.73 -16.40 21.20
N LEU A 91 13.34 -16.45 20.02
CA LEU A 91 14.79 -16.47 19.86
C LEU A 91 15.39 -15.07 20.07
N PRO A 92 16.49 -14.95 20.84
CA PRO A 92 17.19 -13.68 20.97
C PRO A 92 17.78 -13.25 19.64
N SER A 93 17.73 -11.96 19.35
CA SER A 93 18.35 -11.41 18.14
C SER A 93 19.88 -11.50 18.23
N PRO A 94 20.57 -12.04 17.22
CA PRO A 94 22.03 -12.09 17.19
C PRO A 94 22.64 -10.69 17.09
N ALA A 95 23.96 -10.59 17.28
CA ALA A 95 24.69 -9.35 17.01
C ALA A 95 24.45 -8.90 15.56
N GLN A 96 24.05 -7.64 15.38
CA GLN A 96 23.67 -7.14 14.07
C GLN A 96 24.89 -6.65 13.29
N PRO A 97 24.96 -6.90 11.97
CA PRO A 97 26.02 -6.34 11.16
C PRO A 97 25.87 -4.81 11.04
N ARG A 98 26.98 -4.14 10.76
CA ARG A 98 26.99 -2.70 10.54
C ARG A 98 26.20 -2.32 9.28
N VAL A 99 25.28 -1.37 9.43
CA VAL A 99 24.57 -0.70 8.34
C VAL A 99 25.00 0.76 8.33
N GLU A 100 25.35 1.26 7.16
CA GLU A 100 25.72 2.66 6.97
C GLU A 100 24.45 3.49 6.71
N LEU A 101 24.37 4.67 7.31
CA LEU A 101 23.30 5.63 7.10
C LEU A 101 23.91 6.95 6.63
N HIS A 102 23.38 7.49 5.54
CA HIS A 102 23.59 8.88 5.15
C HIS A 102 22.27 9.48 4.67
N PHE A 103 22.21 10.81 4.60
CA PHE A 103 21.05 11.54 4.11
C PHE A 103 21.39 12.25 2.81
N GLU A 104 20.54 12.06 1.80
CA GLU A 104 20.55 12.80 0.53
C GLU A 104 19.29 13.66 0.51
N ASN A 105 19.43 14.96 0.79
CA ASN A 105 18.30 15.87 1.00
C ASN A 105 17.36 15.33 2.11
N ASP A 106 16.09 15.07 1.78
CA ASP A 106 15.07 14.52 2.68
C ASP A 106 14.91 13.00 2.58
N ILE A 107 15.91 12.29 2.05
CA ILE A 107 15.89 10.83 1.93
C ILE A 107 17.00 10.22 2.81
N ALA A 108 16.61 9.31 3.69
CA ALA A 108 17.52 8.44 4.42
C ALA A 108 17.93 7.27 3.52
N CYS A 109 19.24 7.13 3.31
CA CYS A 109 19.85 6.07 2.51
C CYS A 109 20.57 5.10 3.45
N LEU A 110 20.09 3.85 3.54
CA LEU A 110 20.70 2.80 4.36
C LEU A 110 21.41 1.79 3.47
N ARG A 111 22.69 1.49 3.76
CA ARG A 111 23.50 0.57 2.97
C ARG A 111 24.01 -0.61 3.79
N TYR A 112 23.82 -1.81 3.26
CA TYR A 112 24.38 -3.05 3.80
C TYR A 112 25.03 -3.86 2.67
N LYS A 113 26.32 -4.18 2.80
CA LYS A 113 27.10 -4.96 1.80
C LYS A 113 26.91 -4.47 0.35
N GLY A 114 26.91 -3.16 0.15
CA GLY A 114 26.74 -2.53 -1.17
C GLY A 114 25.28 -2.27 -1.56
N GLU A 115 24.31 -3.01 -1.01
CA GLU A 115 22.89 -2.82 -1.31
C GLU A 115 22.28 -1.65 -0.52
N MET A 116 21.63 -0.74 -1.24
CA MET A 116 21.02 0.45 -0.67
C MET A 116 19.50 0.34 -0.65
N VAL A 117 18.88 0.77 0.44
CA VAL A 117 17.45 1.03 0.55
C VAL A 117 17.21 2.50 0.94
N LYS A 118 16.06 3.03 0.54
CA LYS A 118 15.72 4.46 0.72
C LYS A 118 14.38 4.62 1.41
N VAL A 119 14.26 5.65 2.23
CA VAL A 119 13.01 6.05 2.90
C VAL A 119 13.03 7.56 3.16
N ASN A 120 11.90 8.22 3.01
CA ASN A 120 11.76 9.65 3.32
C ASN A 120 12.09 9.91 4.80
N ARG A 121 12.70 11.06 5.08
CA ARG A 121 13.18 11.45 6.42
C ARG A 121 12.08 11.44 7.47
N SER A 122 10.88 11.93 7.12
CA SER A 122 9.72 11.89 8.02
C SER A 122 9.30 10.47 8.41
N TYR A 123 9.39 9.52 7.47
CA TYR A 123 9.11 8.11 7.73
C TYR A 123 10.24 7.41 8.47
N PHE A 124 11.50 7.78 8.23
CA PHE A 124 12.61 7.34 9.06
C PHE A 124 12.40 7.74 10.54
N THR A 125 12.03 8.99 10.79
CA THR A 125 11.67 9.48 12.13
C THR A 125 10.43 8.76 12.69
N LYS A 126 9.41 8.49 11.88
CA LYS A 126 8.26 7.65 12.30
C LYS A 126 8.73 6.27 12.76
N LEU A 127 9.62 5.61 12.02
CA LEU A 127 10.15 4.30 12.38
C LEU A 127 10.96 4.35 13.67
N GLU A 128 11.73 5.41 13.90
CA GLU A 128 12.44 5.62 15.17
C GLU A 128 11.47 5.72 16.36
N LEU A 129 10.37 6.46 16.21
CA LEU A 129 9.32 6.57 17.23
C LEU A 129 8.63 5.22 17.48
N LEU A 130 8.23 4.52 16.41
CA LEU A 130 7.62 3.19 16.51
C LEU A 130 8.55 2.20 17.20
N TYR A 131 9.84 2.24 16.86
CA TYR A 131 10.86 1.40 17.47
C TYR A 131 11.00 1.69 18.96
N ARG A 132 11.05 2.97 19.35
CA ARG A 132 11.12 3.39 20.76
C ARG A 132 9.92 2.89 21.58
N TYR A 133 8.72 2.85 20.99
CA TYR A 133 7.52 2.35 21.68
C TYR A 133 7.43 0.83 21.76
N SER A 134 8.11 0.12 20.86
CA SER A 134 7.80 -1.28 20.58
C SER A 134 8.95 -2.22 20.88
N SER A 135 10.18 -1.84 20.54
CA SER A 135 11.38 -2.63 20.80
C SER A 135 11.75 -2.57 22.27
N ILE A 136 11.97 -3.73 22.88
CA ILE A 136 12.35 -3.86 24.31
C ILE A 136 13.72 -4.51 24.49
N ASP A 137 14.31 -5.04 23.42
CA ASP A 137 15.57 -5.80 23.45
C ASP A 137 16.77 -5.00 22.88
N ASP A 138 16.59 -3.70 22.67
CA ASP A 138 17.59 -2.78 22.09
C ASP A 138 17.49 -1.36 22.69
N PRO A 139 17.76 -1.19 24.00
CA PRO A 139 17.57 0.09 24.70
C PRO A 139 18.50 1.21 24.19
N ARG A 140 19.60 0.86 23.51
CA ARG A 140 20.60 1.80 22.98
C ARG A 140 20.51 2.01 21.47
N PHE A 141 19.50 1.43 20.81
CA PHE A 141 19.30 1.54 19.36
C PHE A 141 20.49 0.99 18.54
N GLU A 142 21.23 0.03 19.09
CA GLU A 142 22.38 -0.60 18.44
C GLU A 142 21.95 -1.46 17.24
N LYS A 143 20.73 -2.00 17.28
CA LYS A 143 20.15 -2.87 16.23
C LYS A 143 19.21 -2.12 15.29
N PHE A 144 18.91 -0.85 15.58
CA PHE A 144 17.87 -0.08 14.89
C PHE A 144 18.11 0.00 13.38
N LEU A 145 19.30 0.43 12.92
CA LEU A 145 19.57 0.60 11.49
C LEU A 145 19.49 -0.72 10.71
N SER A 146 19.98 -1.82 11.28
CA SER A 146 19.91 -3.13 10.66
C SER A 146 18.47 -3.62 10.54
N ARG A 147 17.64 -3.38 11.56
CA ARG A 147 16.20 -3.71 11.52
C ARG A 147 15.42 -2.83 10.55
N VAL A 148 15.73 -1.53 10.46
CA VAL A 148 15.14 -0.64 9.43
C VAL A 148 15.54 -1.10 8.04
N TRP A 149 16.81 -1.45 7.81
CA TRP A 149 17.25 -1.97 6.51
C TRP A 149 16.49 -3.24 6.11
N CYS A 150 16.36 -4.21 7.03
CA CYS A 150 15.59 -5.43 6.82
C CYS A 150 14.11 -5.15 6.54
N LEU A 151 13.49 -4.24 7.31
CA LEU A 151 12.10 -3.81 7.12
C LEU A 151 11.88 -3.24 5.70
N ILE A 152 12.68 -2.25 5.30
CA ILE A 152 12.52 -1.62 3.98
C ILE A 152 12.81 -2.64 2.87
N LYS A 153 13.88 -3.44 3.00
CA LYS A 153 14.20 -4.48 2.02
C LYS A 153 13.10 -5.52 1.90
N ARG A 154 12.48 -5.93 3.01
CA ARG A 154 11.35 -6.88 3.02
C ARG A 154 10.18 -6.35 2.21
N TYR A 155 9.77 -5.09 2.45
CA TYR A 155 8.66 -4.49 1.73
C TYR A 155 8.98 -4.21 0.26
N LEU A 156 10.22 -3.82 -0.07
CA LEU A 156 10.66 -3.72 -1.46
C LEU A 156 10.56 -5.06 -2.20
N VAL A 157 10.94 -6.17 -1.55
CA VAL A 157 10.81 -7.52 -2.13
C VAL A 157 9.34 -7.95 -2.26
N MET A 158 8.50 -7.61 -1.28
CA MET A 158 7.06 -7.91 -1.33
C MET A 158 6.35 -7.18 -2.48
N PHE A 159 6.67 -5.90 -2.69
CA PHE A 159 6.06 -5.12 -3.75
C PHE A 159 6.61 -5.46 -5.12
N GLY A 160 7.89 -5.79 -5.22
CA GLY A 160 8.58 -5.98 -6.49
C GLY A 160 9.33 -4.72 -6.94
N ALA A 161 10.07 -4.85 -8.04
CA ALA A 161 10.95 -3.81 -8.56
C ALA A 161 10.38 -3.11 -9.82
N GLY A 162 9.34 -3.68 -10.42
CA GLY A 162 8.70 -3.17 -11.63
C GLY A 162 7.72 -2.03 -11.38
N VAL A 163 7.46 -1.25 -12.42
CA VAL A 163 6.44 -0.20 -12.40
C VAL A 163 5.07 -0.85 -12.16
N ASN A 164 4.33 -0.33 -11.17
CA ASN A 164 3.03 -0.83 -10.70
C ASN A 164 3.07 -2.18 -9.93
N GLU A 165 4.22 -2.84 -9.78
CA GLU A 165 4.28 -4.02 -8.92
C GLU A 165 3.94 -3.64 -7.47
N GLY A 166 3.11 -4.46 -6.82
CA GLY A 166 2.63 -4.21 -5.46
C GLY A 166 1.55 -3.12 -5.33
N THR A 167 1.11 -2.50 -6.42
CA THR A 167 -0.05 -1.60 -6.43
C THR A 167 -1.28 -2.32 -5.89
N GLY A 168 -2.01 -1.68 -4.97
CA GLY A 168 -3.22 -2.27 -4.36
C GLY A 168 -2.97 -3.17 -3.15
N LEU A 169 -1.70 -3.41 -2.75
CA LEU A 169 -1.41 -4.19 -1.54
C LEU A 169 -1.50 -3.40 -0.23
N GLN A 170 -1.32 -2.07 -0.26
CA GLN A 170 -1.09 -1.26 0.95
C GLN A 170 -1.66 0.17 0.91
N GLY A 171 -2.70 0.42 0.13
CA GLY A 171 -3.39 1.72 0.19
C GLY A 171 -3.85 2.02 1.62
N ALA A 172 -3.69 3.25 2.09
CA ALA A 172 -4.09 3.66 3.44
C ALA A 172 -5.21 4.70 3.38
N LEU A 173 -6.05 4.77 4.42
CA LEU A 173 -7.09 5.80 4.48
C LEU A 173 -6.46 7.20 4.66
N PRO A 174 -7.14 8.27 4.21
CA PRO A 174 -6.72 9.63 4.50
C PRO A 174 -6.61 9.91 6.00
N VAL A 175 -5.70 10.80 6.40
CA VAL A 175 -5.50 11.18 7.81
C VAL A 175 -6.80 11.64 8.49
N PRO A 176 -7.61 12.53 7.89
CA PRO A 176 -8.86 12.97 8.52
C PRO A 176 -9.85 11.83 8.74
N VAL A 177 -9.82 10.79 7.90
CA VAL A 177 -10.70 9.61 8.04
C VAL A 177 -10.29 8.80 9.26
N PHE A 178 -8.98 8.57 9.47
CA PHE A 178 -8.50 7.94 10.70
C PHE A 178 -8.82 8.76 11.97
N GLU A 179 -8.68 10.09 11.90
CA GLU A 179 -9.05 10.99 13.00
C GLU A 179 -10.54 10.86 13.35
N ALA A 180 -11.42 10.84 12.35
CA ALA A 180 -12.85 10.63 12.54
C ALA A 180 -13.16 9.24 13.10
N LEU A 181 -12.51 8.18 12.59
CA LEU A 181 -12.67 6.81 13.10
C LEU A 181 -12.29 6.71 14.58
N ASN A 182 -11.18 7.32 14.98
CA ASN A 182 -10.75 7.35 16.38
C ASN A 182 -11.74 8.14 17.24
N LYS A 183 -12.10 9.35 16.82
CA LYS A 183 -12.96 10.26 17.59
C LYS A 183 -14.39 9.75 17.74
N GLN A 184 -14.99 9.23 16.66
CA GLN A 184 -16.41 8.87 16.62
C GLN A 184 -16.67 7.42 17.04
N PHE A 185 -15.74 6.50 16.71
CA PHE A 185 -15.93 5.06 16.89
C PHE A 185 -14.86 4.41 17.77
N GLY A 186 -13.99 5.21 18.40
CA GLY A 186 -12.96 4.71 19.32
C GLY A 186 -11.94 3.79 18.66
N VAL A 187 -11.80 3.84 17.32
CA VAL A 187 -10.85 3.00 16.59
C VAL A 187 -9.44 3.34 17.06
N THR A 188 -8.66 2.33 17.43
CA THR A 188 -7.28 2.52 17.88
C THR A 188 -6.31 1.53 17.24
N PHE A 189 -6.76 0.72 16.29
CA PHE A 189 -5.97 -0.39 15.75
C PHE A 189 -6.34 -0.64 14.29
N GLU A 190 -5.32 -0.83 13.44
CA GLU A 190 -5.47 -1.23 12.03
C GLU A 190 -5.25 -2.76 11.88
N CYS A 191 -6.24 -3.48 11.35
CA CYS A 191 -6.16 -4.93 11.14
C CYS A 191 -5.18 -5.30 10.01
N PHE A 192 -4.96 -4.40 9.04
CA PHE A 192 -4.06 -4.63 7.92
C PHE A 192 -3.23 -3.39 7.66
N ALA A 193 -1.99 -3.39 8.12
CA ALA A 193 -1.06 -2.29 7.90
C ALA A 193 0.39 -2.77 7.80
N SER A 194 1.31 -1.81 7.77
CA SER A 194 2.75 -1.97 7.88
C SER A 194 3.31 -0.86 8.77
N PRO A 195 4.55 -1.00 9.29
CA PRO A 195 5.23 0.11 9.93
C PRO A 195 5.33 1.36 9.03
N LEU A 196 5.31 1.15 7.71
CA LEU A 196 5.42 2.20 6.70
C LEU A 196 4.09 2.92 6.46
N ASN A 197 2.95 2.21 6.49
CA ASN A 197 1.66 2.82 6.18
C ASN A 197 0.75 3.13 7.37
N SER A 198 1.00 2.52 8.54
CA SER A 198 0.16 2.63 9.73
C SER A 198 -0.10 4.06 10.19
N TYR A 199 -1.32 4.32 10.61
CA TYR A 199 -1.70 5.53 11.33
C TYR A 199 -1.44 5.39 12.84
N PHE A 200 -1.86 4.27 13.44
CA PHE A 200 -1.66 3.99 14.86
C PHE A 200 -0.32 3.29 15.12
N LYS A 201 0.15 3.33 16.37
CA LYS A 201 1.32 2.55 16.82
C LYS A 201 1.00 1.07 17.09
N GLN A 202 -0.26 0.66 16.96
CA GLN A 202 -0.70 -0.72 17.10
C GLN A 202 -1.51 -1.14 15.89
N PHE A 203 -1.05 -2.20 15.25
CA PHE A 203 -1.62 -2.73 14.02
C PHE A 203 -1.20 -4.19 13.84
N CYS A 204 -1.91 -4.91 12.98
CA CYS A 204 -1.46 -6.19 12.45
C CYS A 204 -0.75 -5.98 11.10
N SER A 205 0.24 -6.82 10.80
CA SER A 205 1.00 -6.76 9.55
C SER A 205 1.48 -8.15 9.12
N ALA A 206 1.93 -8.27 7.87
CA ALA A 206 2.31 -9.56 7.28
C ALA A 206 3.59 -10.18 7.88
N PHE A 207 4.53 -9.36 8.36
CA PHE A 207 5.89 -9.82 8.68
C PHE A 207 6.22 -9.63 10.17
N PRO A 208 5.82 -10.56 11.04
CA PRO A 208 6.06 -10.42 12.49
C PRO A 208 7.55 -10.35 12.85
N ASP A 209 8.42 -10.96 12.04
CA ASP A 209 9.87 -11.02 12.24
C ASP A 209 10.58 -9.67 12.01
N THR A 210 10.06 -8.83 11.12
CA THR A 210 10.59 -7.47 10.90
C THR A 210 9.78 -6.40 11.60
N ASP A 211 8.45 -6.54 11.62
CA ASP A 211 7.54 -5.45 11.95
C ASP A 211 7.20 -5.41 13.44
N GLY A 212 7.39 -6.51 14.19
CA GLY A 212 7.14 -6.58 15.62
C GLY A 212 7.97 -5.55 16.40
N PHE A 213 9.19 -5.26 15.93
CA PHE A 213 10.05 -4.22 16.49
C PHE A 213 9.51 -2.80 16.29
N PHE A 214 8.54 -2.62 15.40
CA PHE A 214 7.94 -1.33 15.03
C PHE A 214 6.43 -1.28 15.29
N GLY A 215 5.90 -2.16 16.15
CA GLY A 215 4.53 -2.07 16.66
C GLY A 215 3.56 -3.10 16.10
N SER A 216 3.99 -3.99 15.20
CA SER A 216 3.10 -5.03 14.69
C SER A 216 2.72 -6.06 15.75
N ARG A 217 1.45 -6.50 15.73
CA ARG A 217 0.92 -7.64 16.49
C ARG A 217 0.98 -8.95 15.69
N GLY A 218 1.62 -8.94 14.52
CA GLY A 218 1.70 -10.06 13.60
C GLY A 218 0.51 -10.12 12.62
N PRO A 219 0.35 -11.23 11.88
CA PRO A 219 -0.72 -11.38 10.91
C PRO A 219 -2.09 -11.41 11.57
N PHE A 220 -3.07 -10.71 10.98
CA PHE A 220 -4.39 -10.53 11.58
C PHE A 220 -5.12 -11.84 11.89
N LEU A 221 -5.02 -12.84 11.00
CA LEU A 221 -5.66 -14.15 11.20
C LEU A 221 -5.09 -14.92 12.41
N ASN A 222 -3.95 -14.51 12.95
CA ASN A 222 -3.35 -15.06 14.17
C ASN A 222 -3.58 -14.16 15.40
N PHE A 223 -4.25 -13.02 15.24
CA PHE A 223 -4.55 -12.08 16.31
C PHE A 223 -6.00 -12.25 16.76
N SER A 224 -6.21 -12.57 18.04
CA SER A 224 -7.55 -12.89 18.60
C SER A 224 -7.95 -11.92 19.71
N PRO A 225 -8.37 -10.69 19.38
CA PRO A 225 -8.79 -9.71 20.39
C PRO A 225 -10.11 -10.12 21.06
N ALA A 226 -10.17 -10.00 22.39
CA ALA A 226 -11.43 -10.13 23.12
C ALA A 226 -12.27 -8.86 23.03
N SER A 227 -11.66 -7.68 22.96
CA SER A 227 -12.35 -6.39 22.90
C SER A 227 -11.57 -5.36 22.10
N GLY A 228 -12.22 -4.26 21.72
CA GLY A 228 -11.62 -3.13 21.02
C GLY A 228 -12.43 -2.66 19.82
N SER A 229 -12.00 -1.53 19.26
CA SER A 229 -12.55 -0.98 18.02
C SER A 229 -11.44 -0.87 16.98
N PHE A 230 -11.69 -1.46 15.81
CA PHE A 230 -10.69 -1.79 14.82
C PHE A 230 -11.12 -1.25 13.45
N GLU A 231 -10.15 -0.73 12.70
CA GLU A 231 -10.28 -0.47 11.27
C GLU A 231 -9.68 -1.64 10.49
N ALA A 232 -10.27 -1.97 9.35
CA ALA A 232 -9.74 -3.00 8.46
C ALA A 232 -9.87 -2.58 6.99
N ASN A 233 -8.73 -2.36 6.35
CA ASN A 233 -8.61 -2.17 4.90
C ASN A 233 -7.70 -3.28 4.33
N PRO A 234 -8.25 -4.49 4.05
CA PRO A 234 -7.45 -5.62 3.64
C PRO A 234 -6.87 -5.46 2.22
N PRO A 235 -5.72 -6.09 1.92
CA PRO A 235 -5.26 -6.26 0.54
C PRO A 235 -6.32 -6.97 -0.31
N PHE A 236 -6.35 -6.67 -1.60
CA PHE A 236 -7.36 -7.20 -2.52
C PHE A 236 -7.10 -8.64 -2.98
N SER A 237 -7.07 -9.58 -2.04
CA SER A 237 -7.11 -11.03 -2.29
C SER A 237 -8.44 -11.57 -1.78
N GLU A 238 -9.20 -12.20 -2.66
CA GLU A 238 -10.52 -12.75 -2.31
C GLU A 238 -10.42 -13.81 -1.21
N GLU A 239 -9.41 -14.66 -1.26
CA GLU A 239 -9.17 -15.71 -0.25
C GLU A 239 -8.85 -15.09 1.11
N LEU A 240 -8.03 -14.03 1.14
CA LEU A 240 -7.71 -13.32 2.38
C LEU A 240 -8.93 -12.61 2.94
N MET A 241 -9.72 -11.94 2.09
CA MET A 241 -10.95 -11.27 2.51
C MET A 241 -11.97 -12.27 3.06
N ASP A 242 -12.15 -13.44 2.43
CA ASP A 242 -13.05 -14.49 2.92
C ASP A 242 -12.60 -15.07 4.27
N ALA A 243 -11.30 -15.34 4.43
CA ALA A 243 -10.72 -15.77 5.69
C ALA A 243 -10.86 -14.70 6.79
N MET A 244 -10.70 -13.43 6.44
CA MET A 244 -10.90 -12.29 7.34
C MET A 244 -12.35 -12.22 7.84
N VAL A 245 -13.35 -12.36 6.97
CA VAL A 245 -14.76 -12.35 7.39
C VAL A 245 -15.04 -13.49 8.36
N THR A 246 -14.58 -14.70 8.06
CA THR A 246 -14.68 -15.86 8.96
C THR A 246 -14.03 -15.59 10.32
N HIS A 247 -12.88 -14.91 10.34
CA HIS A 247 -12.18 -14.58 11.58
C HIS A 247 -12.94 -13.52 12.39
N PHE A 248 -13.44 -12.46 11.77
CA PHE A 248 -14.27 -11.46 12.44
C PHE A 248 -15.51 -12.07 13.09
N GLU A 249 -16.27 -12.90 12.35
CA GLU A 249 -17.49 -13.52 12.86
C GLU A 249 -17.19 -14.41 14.08
N LYS A 250 -16.12 -15.22 14.02
CA LYS A 250 -15.67 -16.03 15.15
C LYS A 250 -15.31 -15.20 16.37
N LEU A 251 -14.64 -14.06 16.19
CA LEU A 251 -14.27 -13.17 17.31
C LEU A 251 -15.48 -12.49 17.92
N LEU A 252 -16.39 -11.99 17.09
CA LEU A 252 -17.62 -11.31 17.49
C LEU A 252 -18.60 -12.24 18.20
N GLU A 253 -18.68 -13.51 17.76
CA GLU A 253 -19.49 -14.55 18.39
C GLU A 253 -18.89 -15.01 19.73
N LYS A 254 -17.57 -15.18 19.80
CA LYS A 254 -16.89 -15.69 20.99
C LYS A 254 -16.86 -14.69 22.16
N SER A 255 -16.86 -13.39 21.89
CA SER A 255 -16.68 -12.36 22.93
C SER A 255 -17.98 -11.65 23.31
N SER A 256 -18.20 -11.49 24.62
CA SER A 256 -19.22 -10.61 25.19
C SER A 256 -18.72 -9.19 25.46
N GLU A 257 -17.42 -8.93 25.35
CA GLU A 257 -16.84 -7.60 25.57
C GLU A 257 -17.05 -6.70 24.34
N PRO A 258 -17.03 -5.36 24.48
CA PRO A 258 -17.23 -4.46 23.34
C PRO A 258 -16.23 -4.72 22.21
N LEU A 259 -16.72 -5.19 21.06
CA LEU A 259 -15.90 -5.51 19.89
C LEU A 259 -16.54 -4.97 18.60
N SER A 260 -15.75 -4.21 17.83
CA SER A 260 -16.19 -3.52 16.62
C SER A 260 -15.13 -3.58 15.53
N PHE A 261 -15.52 -3.96 14.32
CA PHE A 261 -14.71 -3.88 13.11
C PHE A 261 -15.38 -2.96 12.09
N ILE A 262 -14.65 -1.95 11.61
CA ILE A 262 -15.08 -1.06 10.54
C ILE A 262 -14.22 -1.39 9.32
N ILE A 263 -14.86 -2.01 8.32
CA ILE A 263 -14.20 -2.61 7.17
C ILE A 263 -14.37 -1.71 5.94
N PHE A 264 -13.27 -1.48 5.23
CA PHE A 264 -13.21 -0.72 3.97
C PHE A 264 -12.80 -1.67 2.85
N VAL A 265 -13.70 -1.93 1.90
CA VAL A 265 -13.41 -2.79 0.74
C VAL A 265 -13.91 -2.16 -0.55
N PRO A 266 -13.27 -2.41 -1.70
CA PRO A 266 -13.78 -1.97 -2.99
C PRO A 266 -15.19 -2.50 -3.26
N GLU A 267 -16.02 -1.68 -3.89
CA GLU A 267 -17.38 -2.06 -4.32
C GLU A 267 -17.33 -2.91 -5.60
N TRP A 268 -16.77 -4.11 -5.50
CA TRP A 268 -16.71 -5.08 -6.59
C TRP A 268 -17.98 -5.93 -6.61
N ARG A 269 -18.93 -5.51 -7.46
CA ARG A 269 -20.25 -6.14 -7.63
C ARG A 269 -20.44 -6.88 -8.96
N ASP A 270 -19.47 -6.80 -9.88
CA ASP A 270 -19.53 -7.46 -11.19
C ASP A 270 -18.26 -8.29 -11.46
N PRO A 271 -18.21 -9.54 -10.96
CA PRO A 271 -19.18 -10.19 -10.08
C PRO A 271 -19.05 -9.76 -8.61
N LEU A 272 -20.13 -9.95 -7.84
CA LEU A 272 -20.11 -9.74 -6.39
C LEU A 272 -19.16 -10.74 -5.73
N THR A 273 -18.15 -10.23 -5.02
CA THR A 273 -17.21 -11.10 -4.31
C THR A 273 -17.89 -11.84 -3.15
N PRO A 274 -17.53 -13.10 -2.87
CA PRO A 274 -18.10 -13.86 -1.74
C PRO A 274 -17.90 -13.15 -0.40
N ALA A 275 -16.73 -12.53 -0.19
CA ALA A 275 -16.43 -11.82 1.05
C ALA A 275 -17.36 -10.61 1.26
N LEU A 276 -17.60 -9.79 0.23
CA LEU A 276 -18.53 -8.66 0.33
C LEU A 276 -19.95 -9.15 0.62
N HIS A 277 -20.42 -10.17 -0.09
CA HIS A 277 -21.75 -10.74 0.15
C HIS A 277 -21.93 -11.25 1.59
N ARG A 278 -20.92 -11.94 2.13
CA ARG A 278 -20.95 -12.45 3.51
C ARG A 278 -20.98 -11.33 4.54
N MET A 279 -20.24 -10.24 4.33
CA MET A 279 -20.29 -9.09 5.22
C MET A 279 -21.66 -8.39 5.19
N GLU A 280 -22.28 -8.24 4.01
CA GLU A 280 -23.61 -7.64 3.84
C GLU A 280 -24.74 -8.48 4.46
N THR A 281 -24.52 -9.78 4.66
CA THR A 281 -25.50 -10.72 5.22
C THR A 281 -25.16 -11.19 6.64
N SER A 282 -24.07 -10.69 7.22
CA SER A 282 -23.62 -11.08 8.56
C SER A 282 -24.61 -10.65 9.64
N ALA A 283 -24.85 -11.51 10.63
CA ALA A 283 -25.71 -11.21 11.78
C ALA A 283 -25.15 -10.08 12.68
N PHE A 284 -23.87 -9.74 12.50
CA PHE A 284 -23.20 -8.66 13.23
C PHE A 284 -23.23 -7.32 12.49
N LEU A 285 -23.83 -7.26 11.29
CA LEU A 285 -23.94 -6.02 10.53
C LEU A 285 -24.82 -5.00 11.27
N ARG A 286 -24.26 -3.81 11.50
CA ARG A 286 -24.95 -2.68 12.16
C ARG A 286 -25.21 -1.50 11.24
N HIS A 287 -24.32 -1.29 10.27
CA HIS A 287 -24.47 -0.24 9.28
C HIS A 287 -23.61 -0.55 8.05
N GLN A 288 -24.05 -0.04 6.91
CA GLN A 288 -23.32 -0.09 5.65
C GLN A 288 -23.52 1.23 4.94
N MET A 289 -22.44 1.76 4.37
CA MET A 289 -22.48 2.90 3.46
C MET A 289 -21.45 2.74 2.34
N SER A 290 -21.56 3.55 1.31
CA SER A 290 -20.58 3.59 0.22
C SER A 290 -20.08 5.01 -0.01
N VAL A 291 -18.79 5.17 -0.27
CA VAL A 291 -18.22 6.40 -0.83
C VAL A 291 -18.03 6.20 -2.33
N PRO A 292 -18.63 7.05 -3.21
CA PRO A 292 -18.62 6.82 -4.64
C PRO A 292 -17.22 6.83 -5.27
N ALA A 293 -17.08 6.11 -6.38
CA ALA A 293 -15.89 6.17 -7.22
C ALA A 293 -15.56 7.62 -7.60
N PHE A 294 -14.29 7.97 -7.64
CA PHE A 294 -13.76 9.30 -7.96
C PHE A 294 -14.16 10.45 -7.02
N GLU A 295 -14.91 10.17 -5.95
CA GLU A 295 -15.33 11.16 -4.95
C GLU A 295 -14.53 11.10 -3.64
N HIS A 296 -13.67 10.09 -3.49
CA HIS A 296 -12.79 9.92 -2.34
C HIS A 296 -11.36 9.54 -2.76
N GLU A 297 -10.44 9.65 -1.81
CA GLU A 297 -9.01 9.43 -2.00
C GLU A 297 -8.49 8.36 -1.04
N TYR A 298 -7.40 7.72 -1.45
CA TYR A 298 -6.53 6.92 -0.60
C TYR A 298 -5.15 7.56 -0.55
N ARG A 299 -4.40 7.24 0.51
CA ARG A 299 -2.97 7.49 0.59
C ARG A 299 -2.20 6.37 -0.09
N SER A 300 -1.15 6.75 -0.83
CA SER A 300 -0.28 5.84 -1.57
C SER A 300 0.35 4.78 -0.65
N GLY A 301 0.36 3.52 -1.09
CA GLY A 301 1.10 2.46 -0.40
C GLY A 301 2.62 2.72 -0.37
N SER A 302 3.10 3.51 -1.33
CA SER A 302 4.50 3.96 -1.41
C SER A 302 4.75 5.28 -0.68
N GLN A 303 3.85 5.70 0.23
CA GLN A 303 3.95 6.98 0.94
C GLN A 303 5.27 7.21 1.69
N HIS A 304 6.00 6.14 2.01
CA HIS A 304 7.30 6.17 2.66
C HIS A 304 8.45 6.64 1.75
N ILE A 305 8.25 6.70 0.44
CA ILE A 305 9.26 7.13 -0.55
C ILE A 305 8.70 8.06 -1.63
N CYS A 306 7.39 8.06 -1.88
CA CYS A 306 6.80 8.89 -2.92
C CYS A 306 6.88 10.38 -2.58
N LYS A 307 6.71 11.22 -3.60
CA LYS A 307 6.65 12.67 -3.42
C LYS A 307 5.33 13.10 -2.79
N LYS A 308 5.28 14.34 -2.30
CA LYS A 308 4.08 14.89 -1.64
C LYS A 308 2.88 14.94 -2.60
N GLU A 309 3.12 15.20 -3.88
CA GLU A 309 2.10 15.30 -4.92
C GLU A 309 1.51 13.93 -5.29
N GLU A 310 2.24 12.84 -4.99
CA GLU A 310 1.85 11.44 -5.23
C GLU A 310 1.28 10.78 -3.97
N MET A 311 1.20 11.53 -2.85
CA MET A 311 0.78 11.03 -1.55
C MET A 311 -0.67 10.54 -1.56
N TYR A 312 -1.53 11.20 -2.33
CA TYR A 312 -2.96 10.92 -2.42
C TYR A 312 -3.33 10.59 -3.86
N TYR A 313 -4.21 9.61 -4.04
CA TYR A 313 -4.80 9.29 -5.33
C TYR A 313 -6.30 9.07 -5.19
N LYS A 314 -7.05 9.45 -6.23
CA LYS A 314 -8.49 9.21 -6.28
C LYS A 314 -8.78 7.73 -6.45
N ALA A 315 -9.70 7.22 -5.66
CA ALA A 315 -10.19 5.86 -5.83
C ALA A 315 -10.98 5.77 -7.14
N VAL A 316 -10.61 4.80 -7.99
CA VAL A 316 -11.30 4.56 -9.27
C VAL A 316 -12.55 3.68 -9.12
N HIS A 317 -12.68 3.02 -7.97
CA HIS A 317 -13.86 2.25 -7.57
C HIS A 317 -14.51 2.90 -6.35
N GLY A 318 -15.80 2.63 -6.15
CA GLY A 318 -16.45 2.92 -4.88
C GLY A 318 -15.81 2.12 -3.75
N THR A 319 -15.86 2.62 -2.52
CA THR A 319 -15.49 1.84 -1.33
C THR A 319 -16.74 1.64 -0.49
N VAL A 320 -17.04 0.37 -0.18
CA VAL A 320 -18.06 0.00 0.79
C VAL A 320 -17.45 0.03 2.18
N ILE A 321 -18.14 0.67 3.11
CA ILE A 321 -17.76 0.80 4.51
C ILE A 321 -18.79 0.03 5.34
N ILE A 322 -18.34 -1.00 6.04
CA ILE A 322 -19.19 -1.95 6.74
C ILE A 322 -18.86 -1.96 8.23
N PHE A 323 -19.88 -1.86 9.08
CA PHE A 323 -19.75 -1.90 10.53
C PHE A 323 -20.22 -3.26 11.06
N LEU A 324 -19.28 -4.12 11.47
CA LEU A 324 -19.58 -5.39 12.13
C LEU A 324 -19.30 -5.29 13.62
N GLN A 325 -20.34 -5.43 14.45
CA GLN A 325 -20.24 -5.24 15.90
C GLN A 325 -21.09 -6.25 16.67
N ASN A 326 -20.52 -6.81 17.74
CA ASN A 326 -21.29 -7.58 18.71
C ASN A 326 -22.19 -6.64 19.53
N ALA A 327 -23.06 -7.19 20.38
CA ALA A 327 -24.04 -6.39 21.11
C ALA A 327 -23.38 -5.29 21.98
N ALA A 328 -22.31 -5.63 22.71
CA ALA A 328 -21.59 -4.68 23.55
C ALA A 328 -20.81 -3.63 22.74
N GLY A 329 -20.26 -4.01 21.59
CA GLY A 329 -19.59 -3.11 20.66
C GLY A 329 -20.56 -2.10 20.06
N PHE A 330 -21.73 -2.56 19.63
CA PHE A 330 -22.81 -1.72 19.12
C PHE A 330 -23.31 -0.74 20.18
N ALA A 331 -23.56 -1.20 21.41
CA ALA A 331 -23.99 -0.32 22.50
C ALA A 331 -22.98 0.81 22.80
N LYS A 332 -21.68 0.58 22.56
CA LYS A 332 -20.61 1.56 22.85
C LYS A 332 -20.29 2.48 21.66
N TRP A 333 -20.21 1.90 20.46
CA TRP A 333 -19.74 2.57 19.24
C TRP A 333 -20.79 2.52 18.13
N GLU A 334 -22.05 2.67 18.51
CA GLU A 334 -23.18 2.70 17.58
C GLU A 334 -22.90 3.65 16.40
N PRO A 335 -23.10 3.20 15.15
CA PRO A 335 -23.07 4.03 13.95
C PRO A 335 -24.31 4.93 13.85
N THR A 336 -24.44 5.88 14.79
CA THR A 336 -25.53 6.86 14.77
C THR A 336 -25.41 7.77 13.53
N PRO A 337 -26.54 8.34 13.04
CA PRO A 337 -26.51 9.24 11.89
C PRO A 337 -25.50 10.38 12.00
N GLU A 338 -25.33 10.95 13.20
CA GLU A 338 -24.39 12.06 13.46
C GLU A 338 -22.94 11.61 13.32
N ARG A 339 -22.60 10.43 13.88
CA ARG A 339 -21.25 9.87 13.77
C ARG A 339 -20.90 9.50 12.34
N ILE A 340 -21.87 8.95 11.60
CA ILE A 340 -21.72 8.63 10.18
C ILE A 340 -21.52 9.89 9.34
N GLN A 341 -22.27 10.96 9.63
CA GLN A 341 -22.10 12.25 8.95
C GLN A 341 -20.70 12.84 9.17
N GLU A 342 -20.16 12.77 10.39
CA GLU A 342 -18.79 13.20 10.70
C GLU A 342 -17.72 12.39 9.93
N LEU A 343 -17.91 11.08 9.79
CA LEU A 343 -17.02 10.23 8.99
C LEU A 343 -17.08 10.59 7.50
N LEU A 344 -18.27 10.83 6.95
CA LEU A 344 -18.44 11.27 5.56
C LEU A 344 -17.83 12.66 5.31
N ALA A 345 -17.97 13.58 6.27
CA ALA A 345 -17.38 14.91 6.20
C ALA A 345 -15.84 14.86 6.15
N ALA A 346 -15.21 13.87 6.79
CA ALA A 346 -13.75 13.69 6.78
C ALA A 346 -13.19 13.43 5.36
N TYR A 347 -13.94 12.75 4.49
CA TYR A 347 -13.56 12.59 3.08
C TYR A 347 -13.57 13.91 2.29
N GLN A 348 -14.39 14.89 2.70
CA GLN A 348 -14.46 16.21 2.06
C GLN A 348 -13.31 17.14 2.49
N VAL A 349 -12.82 17.01 3.73
CA VAL A 349 -11.69 17.81 4.24
C VAL A 349 -10.40 17.49 3.48
N SER A 350 -10.17 16.22 3.12
CA SER A 350 -9.03 15.80 2.28
C SER A 350 -8.95 16.62 0.99
N ARG A 351 -10.11 16.90 0.37
CA ARG A 351 -10.19 17.67 -0.89
C ARG A 351 -9.82 19.15 -0.72
N ARG A 352 -10.12 19.77 0.43
CA ARG A 352 -9.91 21.22 0.65
C ARG A 352 -8.47 21.56 1.01
N ALA A 353 -7.74 20.68 1.69
CA ALA A 353 -6.36 20.93 2.10
C ALA A 353 -5.35 20.98 0.93
N LEU A 354 -5.73 20.45 -0.24
CA LEU A 354 -4.91 20.41 -1.46
C LEU A 354 -5.37 21.41 -2.54
N GLY A 355 -6.49 22.10 -2.33
CA GLY A 355 -6.93 23.16 -3.23
C GLY A 355 -6.18 24.45 -2.93
N SER A 356 -5.17 24.80 -3.75
CA SER A 356 -4.70 26.18 -3.83
C SER A 356 -5.91 27.10 -4.04
N PRO A 357 -6.05 28.22 -3.32
CA PRO A 357 -7.13 29.16 -3.58
C PRO A 357 -6.89 29.79 -4.95
N GLY A 358 -7.57 29.26 -5.97
CA GLY A 358 -7.71 29.96 -7.24
C GLY A 358 -8.40 31.32 -6.98
N PRO A 359 -8.01 32.38 -7.70
CA PRO A 359 -8.54 33.71 -7.44
C PRO A 359 -10.05 33.69 -7.69
N SER A 360 -10.81 33.99 -6.63
CA SER A 360 -12.25 34.15 -6.70
C SER A 360 -12.55 35.39 -7.54
N SER A 361 -12.99 35.19 -8.78
CA SER A 361 -13.56 36.25 -9.61
C SER A 361 -14.95 36.61 -9.10
N ALA A 362 -15.01 37.61 -8.21
CA ALA A 362 -16.25 38.31 -7.92
C ALA A 362 -16.65 39.19 -9.12
N PRO A 363 -17.95 39.34 -9.42
CA PRO A 363 -18.41 40.08 -10.59
C PRO A 363 -18.39 41.59 -10.33
N THR A 364 -17.64 42.34 -11.13
CA THR A 364 -17.56 43.80 -11.06
C THR A 364 -18.80 44.43 -11.70
N THR A 365 -19.56 45.16 -10.88
CA THR A 365 -20.65 46.05 -11.29
C THR A 365 -20.13 47.29 -12.01
N LEU A 366 -20.83 47.68 -13.07
CA LEU A 366 -20.59 48.84 -13.94
C LEU A 366 -21.04 50.19 -13.32
N SER A 367 -20.31 51.26 -13.70
CA SER A 367 -20.74 52.67 -13.98
C SER A 367 -19.95 53.75 -13.21
N PRO A 368 -19.94 55.04 -13.63
CA PRO A 368 -19.44 55.56 -14.91
C PRO A 368 -18.50 56.81 -14.74
N ALA A 369 -18.04 57.34 -15.86
CA ALA A 369 -17.03 58.38 -16.07
C ALA A 369 -17.25 59.77 -15.41
N SER A 370 -16.14 60.51 -15.18
CA SER A 370 -16.02 61.97 -15.36
C SER A 370 -14.56 62.46 -15.20
N ALA A 371 -14.30 63.68 -15.67
CA ALA A 371 -13.07 64.17 -16.30
C ALA A 371 -12.22 65.15 -15.46
N GLY A 372 -11.02 65.47 -15.99
CA GLY A 372 -10.17 66.64 -15.65
C GLY A 372 -9.07 66.35 -14.61
N GLY A 373 -7.83 66.83 -14.68
CA GLY A 373 -7.12 67.78 -15.54
C GLY A 373 -5.81 68.20 -14.85
N SER A 374 -4.76 68.47 -15.63
CA SER A 374 -3.56 69.32 -15.38
C SER A 374 -2.62 69.08 -14.18
N GLY A 375 -1.30 69.11 -14.45
CA GLY A 375 -0.29 69.57 -13.48
C GLY A 375 1.14 69.01 -13.65
N ASP A 376 2.03 69.80 -14.25
CA ASP A 376 3.48 69.60 -14.42
C ASP A 376 4.29 69.42 -13.11
N LYS A 377 5.42 68.68 -13.16
CA LYS A 377 6.79 69.23 -13.14
C LYS A 377 7.92 68.18 -12.93
N ASP A 378 8.94 68.34 -13.80
CA ASP A 378 10.40 68.26 -13.61
C ASP A 378 11.07 66.95 -13.14
N SER A 379 11.79 66.26 -14.03
CA SER A 379 13.23 66.42 -14.36
C SER A 379 14.13 65.61 -13.39
N ILE A 380 14.87 64.59 -13.84
CA ILE A 380 16.28 64.70 -14.27
C ILE A 380 16.66 63.51 -15.20
N ALA A 381 17.33 63.87 -16.30
CA ALA A 381 17.98 63.03 -17.32
C ALA A 381 19.20 62.26 -16.76
N ALA A 382 19.63 61.13 -17.34
CA ALA A 382 20.56 61.02 -18.48
C ALA A 382 21.12 59.56 -18.45
N LYS A 383 21.57 58.86 -19.50
CA LYS A 383 21.90 59.19 -20.90
C LYS A 383 22.22 57.87 -21.66
N THR A 384 21.80 57.83 -22.94
CA THR A 384 22.46 57.25 -24.15
C THR A 384 22.94 55.78 -24.19
N ALA A 385 22.16 54.90 -24.86
CA ALA A 385 22.15 54.54 -26.31
C ALA A 385 23.46 54.01 -26.99
N PRO A 386 23.42 53.47 -28.25
CA PRO A 386 23.66 52.05 -28.56
C PRO A 386 24.70 51.83 -29.68
N GLU A 387 25.00 50.57 -30.08
CA GLU A 387 25.32 50.14 -31.47
C GLU A 387 25.72 48.63 -31.52
N ARG A 388 25.03 47.81 -32.37
CA ARG A 388 25.50 47.14 -33.63
C ARG A 388 26.66 46.14 -33.44
N SER A 389 26.74 44.95 -34.05
CA SER A 389 25.95 44.19 -35.04
C SER A 389 26.70 42.86 -35.32
N ALA A 390 25.97 41.80 -35.72
CA ALA A 390 26.43 40.58 -36.44
C ALA A 390 27.38 39.62 -35.68
N SER A 391 27.38 38.30 -35.82
CA SER A 391 26.61 37.27 -36.54
C SER A 391 27.29 35.94 -36.16
N LEU A 392 26.54 34.81 -36.07
CA LEU A 392 26.90 33.48 -36.59
C LEU A 392 26.15 32.35 -35.88
N ASP A 393 25.47 31.58 -36.73
CA ASP A 393 24.96 30.22 -36.64
C ASP A 393 25.67 29.26 -35.64
N THR A 394 24.89 28.45 -34.93
CA THR A 394 24.68 27.01 -35.24
C THR A 394 24.17 26.27 -33.99
N SER A 395 23.00 25.63 -34.13
CA SER A 395 22.65 24.45 -33.32
C SER A 395 23.55 23.29 -33.74
N PRO A 396 23.80 22.29 -32.86
CA PRO A 396 23.13 21.02 -33.14
C PRO A 396 22.72 20.17 -31.92
N ALA A 397 21.57 19.52 -32.13
CA ALA A 397 21.28 18.10 -32.00
C ALA A 397 21.74 17.26 -30.79
N ARG A 398 20.72 16.59 -30.24
CA ARG A 398 20.74 15.36 -29.46
C ARG A 398 21.62 14.28 -30.08
N GLN A 399 22.41 13.60 -29.25
CA GLN A 399 23.02 12.31 -29.56
C GLN A 399 22.36 11.23 -28.71
N ASP A 400 21.60 10.37 -29.37
CA ASP A 400 21.40 8.99 -28.99
C ASP A 400 22.72 8.25 -29.21
N ASN A 401 23.15 7.44 -28.23
CA ASN A 401 24.24 6.50 -28.42
C ASN A 401 23.77 5.08 -28.11
N SER A 402 23.60 4.34 -29.20
CA SER A 402 23.54 2.89 -29.27
C SER A 402 24.89 2.30 -28.87
N SER A 403 24.88 1.18 -28.13
CA SER A 403 26.06 0.32 -28.00
C SER A 403 25.71 -1.11 -28.41
N SER A 404 26.61 -1.60 -29.24
CA SER A 404 26.63 -2.81 -30.06
C SER A 404 26.69 -4.12 -29.28
N SER A 405 25.88 -5.06 -29.74
CA SER A 405 26.01 -6.51 -29.54
C SER A 405 27.22 -7.07 -30.31
N ASN A 406 28.07 -7.85 -29.64
CA ASN A 406 29.04 -8.74 -30.29
C ASN A 406 28.45 -10.15 -30.47
N PRO A 407 28.72 -10.85 -31.58
CA PRO A 407 28.31 -12.24 -31.78
C PRO A 407 29.36 -13.20 -31.21
N VAL A 408 28.93 -14.12 -30.34
CA VAL A 408 29.74 -15.27 -29.90
C VAL A 408 29.48 -16.44 -30.86
N GLY A 409 30.57 -17.06 -31.30
CA GLY A 409 30.60 -18.13 -32.30
C GLY A 409 29.84 -19.39 -31.88
N LYS A 410 29.25 -20.04 -32.88
CA LYS A 410 28.66 -21.38 -32.77
C LYS A 410 29.77 -22.43 -32.73
N THR A 411 29.89 -23.12 -31.61
CA THR A 411 30.55 -24.43 -31.51
C THR A 411 29.51 -25.52 -31.32
N THR A 412 29.53 -26.48 -32.24
CA THR A 412 28.74 -27.71 -32.29
C THR A 412 29.07 -28.62 -31.09
N PRO A 413 28.09 -29.28 -30.44
CA PRO A 413 28.38 -30.39 -29.55
C PRO A 413 28.49 -31.72 -30.32
N PRO A 414 29.35 -32.67 -29.90
CA PRO A 414 29.42 -33.99 -30.50
C PRO A 414 28.31 -34.90 -29.99
N SER A 415 27.95 -35.84 -30.86
CA SER A 415 27.11 -37.01 -30.63
C SER A 415 27.76 -37.99 -29.64
N GLU A 416 27.04 -38.40 -28.60
CA GLU A 416 27.30 -39.67 -27.92
C GLU A 416 26.04 -40.54 -27.95
N THR A 417 26.18 -41.63 -28.70
CA THR A 417 25.45 -42.87 -28.60
C THR A 417 25.82 -43.61 -27.32
N ALA A 418 24.86 -44.11 -26.57
CA ALA A 418 25.04 -45.32 -25.77
C ALA A 418 23.71 -46.06 -25.60
N SER A 419 23.79 -47.33 -25.93
CA SER A 419 22.79 -48.38 -25.88
C SER A 419 22.78 -49.06 -24.51
N VAL A 420 21.67 -49.76 -24.26
CA VAL A 420 21.37 -50.75 -23.19
C VAL A 420 20.90 -50.18 -21.86
#